data_AF-A0A554IM01-F1
#
_entry.id   AF-A0A554IM01-F1
#
_cell.length_a   1.000
_cell.length_b   1.000
_cell.length_c   1.000
_cell.angle_alpha   90.00
_cell.angle_beta   90.00
_cell.angle_gamma   90.00
#
_symmetry.space_group_name_H-M   'P 1'
#
loop_
_entity.id
_entity.type
_entity.pdbx_description
1 polymer ?
#
loop_
_entity_poly.entity_id
_entity_poly.type
_entity_poly.pdbx_seq_one_letter_code
_entity_poly.pdbx_strand_id
1 'polypeptide(L)'
;MSRKKFENMHPRERNRILDEFWTMVALLESKDEVRGFFKDLLSASESVMLARRIQIAKLLLSGWSYEAIESQIGAGPTTIASVHRWLHGGFGGYARAIPKLTKELQRQDKVAERRVEESVPLSAAWMRKRYPLHYFLVNMLRGGEDLTPPRKLGR
;
A
#
# COMPACT_ATOMS: atom_id res chain seq x y z
N MET A 1 -1.60 5.23 -30.56
CA MET A 1 -2.70 5.93 -31.28
C MET A 1 -2.27 7.33 -31.66
N SER A 2 -2.67 7.85 -32.82
CA SER A 2 -2.32 9.20 -33.27
C SER A 2 -2.98 10.27 -32.38
N ARG A 3 -2.16 11.20 -31.86
CA ARG A 3 -2.57 12.30 -30.95
C ARG A 3 -3.73 13.14 -31.53
N LYS A 4 -3.76 13.31 -32.86
CA LYS A 4 -4.80 14.05 -33.60
C LYS A 4 -6.22 13.45 -33.49
N LYS A 5 -6.38 12.14 -33.22
CA LYS A 5 -7.71 11.52 -33.12
C LYS A 5 -8.41 11.79 -31.78
N PHE A 6 -7.66 12.02 -30.70
CA PHE A 6 -8.23 12.20 -29.36
C PHE A 6 -8.79 13.61 -29.16
N GLU A 7 -8.14 14.62 -29.75
CA GLU A 7 -8.57 16.01 -29.72
C GLU A 7 -9.89 16.23 -30.49
N ASN A 8 -10.12 15.47 -31.56
CA ASN A 8 -11.31 15.57 -32.42
C ASN A 8 -12.48 14.67 -31.98
N MET A 9 -12.35 13.93 -30.88
CA MET A 9 -13.42 13.05 -30.37
C MET A 9 -14.51 13.85 -29.64
N HIS A 10 -15.78 13.54 -29.91
CA HIS A 10 -16.90 14.22 -29.27
C HIS A 10 -16.88 13.96 -27.74
N PRO A 11 -17.06 14.99 -26.88
CA PRO A 11 -16.92 14.85 -25.42
C PRO A 11 -17.77 13.74 -24.80
N ARG A 12 -18.98 13.49 -25.33
CA ARG A 12 -19.87 12.40 -24.85
C ARG A 12 -19.29 11.01 -25.09
N GLU A 13 -18.70 10.79 -26.26
CA GLU A 13 -18.09 9.50 -26.60
C GLU A 13 -16.86 9.24 -25.75
N ARG A 14 -16.03 10.28 -25.54
CA ARG A 14 -14.87 10.20 -24.63
C ARG A 14 -15.28 9.81 -23.22
N ASN A 15 -16.31 10.45 -22.66
CA ASN A 15 -16.79 10.15 -21.32
C ASN A 15 -17.32 8.72 -21.22
N ARG A 16 -18.04 8.24 -22.24
CA ARG A 16 -18.55 6.87 -22.27
C ARG A 16 -17.42 5.83 -22.24
N ILE A 17 -16.40 6.00 -23.08
CA ILE A 17 -15.25 5.08 -23.11
C ILE A 17 -14.52 5.07 -21.76
N LEU A 18 -14.35 6.24 -21.14
CA LEU A 18 -13.72 6.33 -19.81
C LEU A 18 -14.58 5.68 -18.72
N ASP A 19 -15.89 5.84 -18.77
CA ASP A 19 -16.82 5.26 -17.80
C ASP A 19 -16.85 3.73 -17.90
N GLU A 20 -16.82 3.18 -19.12
CA GLU A 20 -16.67 1.74 -19.35
C GLU A 20 -15.36 1.21 -18.75
N PHE A 21 -14.26 1.95 -18.91
CA PHE A 21 -12.98 1.61 -18.29
C PHE A 21 -13.04 1.64 -16.76
N TRP A 22 -13.63 2.66 -16.15
CA TRP A 22 -13.76 2.75 -14.69
C TRP A 22 -14.65 1.65 -14.12
N THR A 23 -15.74 1.33 -14.83
CA THR A 23 -16.64 0.23 -14.47
C THR A 23 -15.90 -1.09 -14.49
N MET A 24 -15.10 -1.36 -15.53
CA MET A 24 -14.26 -2.56 -15.59
C MET A 24 -13.32 -2.63 -14.38
N VAL A 25 -12.57 -1.56 -14.10
CA VAL A 25 -11.61 -1.52 -12.97
C VAL A 25 -12.30 -1.77 -11.62
N ALA A 26 -13.54 -1.31 -11.45
CA ALA A 26 -14.33 -1.54 -10.25
C ALA A 26 -14.84 -2.99 -10.08
N LEU A 27 -14.91 -3.77 -11.17
CA LEU A 27 -15.36 -5.16 -11.14
C LEU A 27 -14.25 -6.16 -10.78
N LEU A 28 -12.99 -5.73 -10.72
CA LEU A 28 -11.87 -6.60 -10.35
C LEU A 28 -11.87 -6.86 -8.83
N GLU A 29 -11.97 -8.13 -8.44
CA GLU A 29 -12.14 -8.51 -7.03
C GLU A 29 -10.83 -8.93 -6.36
N SER A 30 -9.92 -9.54 -7.15
CA SER A 30 -8.68 -10.10 -6.62
C SER A 30 -7.43 -9.35 -7.08
N LYS A 31 -6.37 -9.38 -6.25
CA LYS A 31 -5.08 -8.77 -6.60
C LYS A 31 -4.45 -9.42 -7.83
N ASP A 32 -4.71 -10.71 -8.05
CA ASP A 32 -4.20 -11.46 -9.20
C ASP A 32 -4.94 -11.08 -10.49
N GLU A 33 -6.26 -10.88 -10.46
CA GLU A 33 -7.01 -10.30 -11.58
C GLU A 33 -6.51 -8.91 -11.94
N VAL A 34 -6.36 -8.02 -10.94
CA VAL A 34 -5.80 -6.68 -11.15
C VAL A 34 -4.42 -6.76 -11.78
N ARG A 35 -3.56 -7.67 -11.30
CA ARG A 35 -2.22 -7.86 -11.84
C ARG A 35 -2.24 -8.37 -13.28
N GLY A 36 -3.12 -9.33 -13.60
CA GLY A 36 -3.29 -9.84 -14.96
C GLY A 36 -3.74 -8.74 -15.92
N PHE A 37 -4.82 -8.04 -15.55
CA PHE A 37 -5.37 -6.95 -16.35
C PHE A 37 -4.34 -5.85 -16.67
N PHE A 38 -3.63 -5.34 -15.65
CA PHE A 38 -2.66 -4.26 -15.88
C PHE A 38 -1.40 -4.72 -16.62
N LYS A 39 -1.04 -6.01 -16.57
CA LYS A 39 0.06 -6.55 -17.39
C LYS A 39 -0.29 -6.60 -18.87
N ASP A 40 -1.55 -6.87 -19.20
CA ASP A 40 -2.03 -6.90 -20.58
C ASP A 40 -2.27 -5.49 -21.12
N LEU A 41 -2.73 -4.57 -20.26
CA LEU A 41 -3.04 -3.18 -20.63
C LEU A 41 -1.79 -2.30 -20.77
N LEU A 42 -0.79 -2.47 -19.90
CA LEU A 42 0.36 -1.58 -19.79
C LEU A 42 1.63 -2.27 -20.22
N SER A 43 2.53 -1.51 -20.84
CA SER A 43 3.91 -1.95 -21.00
C SER A 43 4.63 -2.04 -19.64
N ALA A 44 5.75 -2.78 -19.63
CA ALA A 44 6.59 -2.90 -18.43
C ALA A 44 7.12 -1.54 -17.95
N SER A 45 7.48 -0.64 -18.87
CA SER A 45 7.97 0.70 -18.53
C SER A 45 6.86 1.59 -17.95
N GLU A 46 5.65 1.54 -18.50
CA GLU A 46 4.49 2.28 -17.98
C GLU A 46 4.09 1.78 -16.59
N SER A 47 4.10 0.46 -16.39
CA SER A 47 3.81 -0.15 -15.08
C SER A 47 4.79 0.35 -14.01
N VAL A 48 6.09 0.36 -14.31
CA VAL A 48 7.12 0.90 -13.40
C VAL A 48 6.94 2.40 -13.18
N MET A 49 6.60 3.16 -14.22
CA MET A 49 6.36 4.60 -14.11
C MET A 49 5.20 4.90 -13.14
N LEU A 50 4.07 4.20 -13.26
CA LEU A 50 2.93 4.36 -12.36
C LEU A 50 3.29 3.96 -10.93
N ALA A 51 4.00 2.85 -10.76
CA ALA A 51 4.47 2.40 -9.44
C ALA A 51 5.38 3.44 -8.77
N ARG A 52 6.34 4.02 -9.52
CA ARG A 52 7.20 5.10 -9.00
C ARG A 52 6.40 6.33 -8.57
N ARG A 53 5.38 6.74 -9.34
CA ARG A 53 4.52 7.87 -8.96
C ARG A 53 3.79 7.64 -7.64
N ILE A 54 3.31 6.42 -7.40
CA ILE A 54 2.68 6.04 -6.13
C ILE A 54 3.71 6.12 -4.98
N GLN A 55 4.94 5.63 -5.20
CA GLN A 55 6.00 5.73 -4.19
C GLN A 55 6.39 7.17 -3.87
N ILE A 56 6.56 8.02 -4.89
CA ILE A 56 6.83 9.44 -4.73
C ILE A 56 5.71 10.10 -3.91
N ALA A 57 4.44 9.85 -4.24
CA ALA A 57 3.31 10.38 -3.48
C ALA A 57 3.33 9.95 -2.01
N LYS A 58 3.73 8.70 -1.72
CA LYS A 58 3.91 8.20 -0.35
C LYS A 58 5.00 8.96 0.41
N LEU A 59 6.17 9.16 -0.21
CA LEU A 59 7.29 9.86 0.41
C LEU A 59 6.97 11.34 0.64
N LEU A 60 6.34 12.00 -0.33
CA LEU A 60 5.88 13.38 -0.20
C LEU A 60 4.89 13.54 0.96
N LEU A 61 3.90 12.64 1.08
CA LEU A 61 2.97 12.65 2.23
C LEU A 61 3.66 12.35 3.57
N SER A 62 4.82 11.68 3.54
CA SER A 62 5.63 11.40 4.72
C SER A 62 6.60 12.55 5.06
N GLY A 63 6.56 13.67 4.33
CA GLY A 63 7.37 14.87 4.60
C GLY A 63 8.82 14.81 4.09
N TRP A 64 9.12 13.92 3.16
CA TRP A 64 10.47 13.80 2.59
C TRP A 64 10.82 14.97 1.67
N SER A 65 12.09 15.41 1.67
CA SER A 65 12.57 16.43 0.75
C SER A 65 12.70 15.89 -0.68
N TYR A 66 12.76 16.79 -1.65
CA TYR A 66 12.84 16.43 -3.06
C TYR A 66 14.14 15.69 -3.39
N GLU A 67 15.25 16.11 -2.79
CA GLU A 67 16.57 15.50 -2.97
C GLU A 67 16.59 14.06 -2.44
N ALA A 68 15.97 13.83 -1.27
CA ALA A 68 15.88 12.51 -0.67
C ALA A 68 15.03 11.56 -1.54
N ILE A 69 13.93 12.07 -2.11
CA ILE A 69 13.07 11.30 -3.02
C ILE A 69 13.80 10.97 -4.33
N GLU A 70 14.53 11.93 -4.89
CA GLU A 70 15.32 11.74 -6.11
C GLU A 70 16.39 10.66 -5.89
N SER A 71 17.13 10.73 -4.78
CA SER A 71 18.14 9.73 -4.42
C SER A 71 17.56 8.34 -4.21
N GLN A 72 16.39 8.23 -3.56
CA GLN A 72 15.79 6.94 -3.23
C GLN A 72 15.08 6.26 -4.41
N ILE A 73 14.35 7.04 -5.21
CA ILE A 73 13.48 6.51 -6.28
C ILE A 73 14.16 6.57 -7.66
N GLY A 74 15.19 7.42 -7.82
CA GLY A 74 15.82 7.68 -9.11
C GLY A 74 14.87 8.36 -10.11
N ALA A 75 13.94 9.17 -9.61
CA ALA A 75 13.02 9.95 -10.42
C ALA A 75 13.47 11.41 -10.48
N GLY A 76 13.50 11.97 -11.70
CA GLY A 76 13.92 13.36 -11.89
C GLY A 76 12.97 14.38 -11.24
N PRO A 77 13.45 15.60 -10.98
CA PRO A 77 12.74 16.63 -10.21
C PRO A 77 11.42 17.05 -10.86
N THR A 78 11.33 17.03 -12.19
CA THR A 78 10.09 17.32 -12.93
C THR A 78 8.97 16.31 -12.66
N THR A 79 9.33 15.04 -12.45
CA THR A 79 8.37 13.98 -12.12
C THR A 79 7.87 14.16 -10.70
N ILE A 80 8.77 14.45 -9.76
CA ILE A 80 8.43 14.72 -8.36
C ILE A 80 7.50 15.93 -8.26
N ALA A 81 7.84 17.03 -8.93
CA ALA A 81 7.01 18.23 -8.96
C ALA A 81 5.62 17.97 -9.57
N SER A 82 5.52 17.16 -10.63
CA SER A 82 4.24 16.78 -11.23
C SER A 82 3.37 15.99 -10.26
N VAL A 83 3.95 15.01 -9.56
CA VAL A 83 3.24 14.22 -8.55
C VAL A 83 2.80 15.09 -7.37
N HIS A 84 3.67 15.98 -6.88
CA HIS A 84 3.34 16.93 -5.83
C HIS A 84 2.16 17.83 -6.22
N ARG A 85 2.12 18.29 -7.47
CA ARG A 85 0.99 19.07 -8.00
C ARG A 85 -0.30 18.27 -8.02
N TRP A 86 -0.31 17.01 -8.45
CA TRP A 86 -1.53 16.19 -8.43
C TRP A 86 -1.97 15.80 -7.02
N LEU A 87 -1.02 15.70 -6.09
CA LEU A 87 -1.31 15.41 -4.68
C LEU A 87 -2.08 16.55 -4.01
N HIS A 88 -1.69 17.81 -4.27
CA HIS A 88 -2.30 18.99 -3.64
C HIS A 88 -3.38 19.67 -4.47
N GLY A 89 -3.26 19.66 -5.80
CA GLY A 89 -4.16 20.35 -6.74
C GLY A 89 -4.95 19.45 -7.66
N GLY A 90 -4.96 18.13 -7.41
CA GLY A 90 -5.75 17.15 -8.18
C GLY A 90 -7.11 16.84 -7.53
N PHE A 91 -7.77 15.79 -8.03
CA PHE A 91 -9.08 15.32 -7.55
C PHE A 91 -9.06 14.59 -6.19
N GLY A 92 -7.96 14.69 -5.44
CA GLY A 92 -7.78 14.09 -4.11
C GLY A 92 -7.65 12.56 -4.08
N GLY A 93 -7.50 11.90 -5.23
CA GLY A 93 -7.39 10.43 -5.30
C GLY A 93 -6.18 9.89 -4.52
N TYR A 94 -5.00 10.49 -4.71
CA TYR A 94 -3.78 10.10 -4.00
C TYR A 94 -3.91 10.28 -2.48
N ALA A 95 -4.41 11.45 -2.04
CA ALA A 95 -4.57 11.75 -0.63
C ALA A 95 -5.48 10.75 0.10
N ARG A 96 -6.50 10.20 -0.59
CA ARG A 96 -7.38 9.16 -0.02
C ARG A 96 -6.81 7.74 -0.10
N ALA A 97 -6.11 7.41 -1.18
CA ALA A 97 -5.65 6.05 -1.45
C ALA A 97 -4.36 5.69 -0.69
N ILE A 98 -3.40 6.61 -0.62
CA ILE A 98 -2.08 6.34 -0.03
C ILE A 98 -2.14 6.00 1.47
N PRO A 99 -2.94 6.68 2.32
CA PRO A 99 -3.07 6.29 3.72
C PRO A 99 -3.64 4.89 3.89
N LYS A 100 -4.63 4.50 3.07
CA LYS A 100 -5.20 3.15 3.07
C LYS A 100 -4.14 2.10 2.71
N LEU A 101 -3.36 2.36 1.67
CA LEU A 101 -2.25 1.50 1.25
C LEU A 101 -1.22 1.35 2.38
N THR A 102 -0.82 2.45 3.00
CA THR A 102 0.19 2.45 4.07
C THR A 102 -0.25 1.61 5.26
N LYS A 103 -1.52 1.75 5.69
CA LYS A 103 -2.10 0.96 6.77
C LYS A 103 -2.12 -0.53 6.46
N GLU A 104 -2.45 -0.88 5.21
CA GLU A 104 -2.51 -2.28 4.78
C GLU A 104 -1.11 -2.91 4.72
N LEU A 105 -0.10 -2.19 4.22
CA LEU A 105 1.29 -2.65 4.24
C LEU A 105 1.80 -2.85 5.67
N GLN A 106 1.57 -1.89 6.58
CA GLN A 106 1.93 -2.04 7.99
C GLN A 106 1.26 -3.24 8.66
N ARG A 107 0.01 -3.56 8.27
CA ARG A 107 -0.68 -4.75 8.75
C ARG A 107 0.01 -6.02 8.26
N GLN A 108 0.41 -6.06 7.00
CA GLN A 108 1.12 -7.19 6.41
C GLN A 108 2.49 -7.39 7.04
N ASP A 109 3.24 -6.31 7.26
CA ASP A 109 4.56 -6.34 7.91
C ASP A 109 4.46 -6.87 9.34
N LYS A 110 3.50 -6.37 10.15
CA LYS A 110 3.24 -6.87 11.51
C LYS A 110 2.86 -8.35 11.55
N VAL A 111 2.11 -8.82 10.56
CA VAL A 111 1.75 -10.25 10.45
C VAL A 111 2.97 -11.08 10.08
N ALA A 112 3.83 -10.58 9.18
CA ALA A 112 5.08 -11.24 8.80
C ALA A 112 6.05 -11.31 9.98
N GLU A 113 6.27 -10.19 10.68
CA GLU A 113 7.09 -10.09 11.90
C GLU A 113 6.62 -11.07 12.97
N ARG A 114 5.31 -11.11 13.26
CA ARG A 114 4.75 -12.08 14.22
C ARG A 114 5.00 -13.52 13.81
N ARG A 115 4.87 -13.85 12.53
CA ARG A 115 5.15 -15.22 12.03
C ARG A 115 6.61 -15.60 12.19
N VAL A 116 7.52 -14.65 11.93
CA VAL A 116 8.97 -14.83 12.15
C VAL A 116 9.26 -14.98 13.64
N GLU A 117 8.69 -14.12 14.48
CA GLU A 117 8.90 -14.19 15.92
C GLU A 117 8.36 -15.51 16.50
N GLU A 118 7.23 -16.00 16.00
CA GLU A 118 6.68 -17.32 16.35
C GLU A 118 7.52 -18.52 15.88
N SER A 119 8.40 -18.36 14.88
CA SER A 119 9.27 -19.46 14.43
C SER A 119 10.57 -19.57 15.25
N VAL A 120 10.96 -18.49 15.93
CA VAL A 120 12.15 -18.45 16.79
C VAL A 120 11.82 -19.03 18.18
N PRO A 121 12.53 -20.07 18.65
CA PRO A 121 12.28 -20.63 19.97
C PRO A 121 12.58 -19.62 21.08
N LEU A 122 11.77 -19.66 22.15
CA LEU A 122 11.89 -18.80 23.34
C LEU A 122 11.76 -17.29 23.08
N SER A 123 11.25 -16.87 21.92
CA SER A 123 10.82 -15.47 21.70
C SER A 123 9.56 -15.14 22.50
N ALA A 124 9.23 -13.86 22.65
CA ALA A 124 8.03 -13.43 23.37
C ALA A 124 6.75 -13.93 22.69
N ALA A 125 6.64 -13.82 21.35
CA ALA A 125 5.51 -14.37 20.60
C ALA A 125 5.45 -15.91 20.65
N TRP A 126 6.59 -16.59 20.59
CA TRP A 126 6.68 -18.05 20.72
C TRP A 126 6.23 -18.52 22.10
N MET A 127 6.70 -17.85 23.16
CA MET A 127 6.31 -18.14 24.54
C MET A 127 4.83 -17.84 24.78
N ARG A 128 4.31 -16.74 24.23
CA ARG A 128 2.88 -16.42 24.31
C ARG A 128 2.00 -17.46 23.59
N LYS A 129 2.46 -18.02 22.48
CA LYS A 129 1.75 -19.04 21.70
C LYS A 129 1.82 -20.43 22.34
N ARG A 130 2.99 -20.85 22.82
CA ARG A 130 3.24 -22.19 23.36
C ARG A 130 2.94 -22.32 24.86
N TYR A 131 3.19 -21.27 25.63
CA TYR A 131 3.02 -21.21 27.08
C TYR A 131 2.29 -19.92 27.54
N PRO A 132 1.06 -19.68 27.07
CA PRO A 132 0.31 -18.45 27.31
C PRO A 132 0.16 -18.09 28.80
N LEU A 133 -0.01 -19.09 29.68
CA LEU A 133 -0.17 -18.86 31.12
C LEU A 133 1.13 -18.42 31.81
N HIS A 134 2.25 -19.06 31.45
CA HIS A 134 3.56 -18.73 32.01
C HIS A 134 3.98 -17.32 31.57
N TYR A 135 3.79 -17.02 30.29
CA TYR A 135 4.06 -15.69 29.75
C TYR A 135 3.24 -14.60 30.45
N PHE A 136 1.95 -14.86 30.68
CA PHE A 136 1.06 -13.95 31.40
C PHE A 136 1.50 -13.72 32.86
N LEU A 137 1.78 -14.79 33.62
CA LEU A 137 2.20 -14.68 35.02
C LEU A 137 3.56 -13.96 35.18
N VAL A 138 4.50 -14.24 34.27
CA VAL A 138 5.81 -13.56 34.27
C VAL A 138 5.67 -12.07 33.94
N ASN A 139 4.79 -11.71 32.99
CA ASN A 139 4.50 -10.30 32.70
C ASN A 139 3.86 -9.59 33.89
N MET A 140 2.93 -10.25 34.59
CA MET A 140 2.27 -9.70 35.77
C MET A 140 3.25 -9.43 36.90
N LEU A 141 4.18 -10.36 37.17
CA LEU A 141 5.22 -10.19 38.20
C LEU A 141 6.28 -9.14 37.83
N ARG A 142 6.55 -8.94 36.54
CA ARG A 142 7.52 -7.95 36.03
C ARG A 142 6.93 -6.56 35.83
N GLY A 143 5.64 -6.34 36.10
CA GLY A 143 4.97 -5.07 35.84
C GLY A 143 4.91 -4.70 34.35
N GLY A 144 4.90 -5.71 33.46
CA GLY A 144 4.90 -5.51 32.01
C GLY A 144 3.59 -4.93 31.47
N GLU A 145 3.67 -4.23 30.34
CA GLU A 145 2.55 -3.47 29.75
C GLU A 145 1.38 -4.34 29.25
N ASP A 146 1.61 -5.63 28.98
CA ASP A 146 0.61 -6.52 28.39
C ASP A 146 0.02 -7.47 29.45
N LEU A 147 -0.97 -6.96 30.19
CA LEU A 147 -1.73 -7.65 31.25
C LEU A 147 -3.00 -8.33 30.73
N THR A 148 -3.11 -8.57 29.41
CA THR A 148 -4.30 -9.20 28.83
C THR A 148 -4.30 -10.71 29.14
N PRO A 149 -5.26 -11.24 29.93
CA PRO A 149 -5.29 -12.67 30.26
C PRO A 149 -5.57 -13.52 29.00
N PRO A 150 -4.99 -14.74 28.91
CA PRO A 150 -5.15 -15.59 27.72
C PRO A 150 -6.61 -15.99 27.50
N ARG A 151 -7.09 -15.88 26.26
CA ARG A 151 -8.53 -15.85 25.95
C ARG A 151 -9.31 -17.15 26.15
N LYS A 152 -8.68 -18.32 26.33
CA LYS A 152 -9.31 -19.56 26.81
C LYS A 152 -8.26 -20.53 27.38
N LEU A 153 -8.44 -20.96 28.62
CA LEU A 153 -8.02 -22.30 29.04
C LEU A 153 -9.12 -23.25 28.59
N GLY A 154 -8.82 -24.15 27.66
CA GLY A 154 -9.76 -25.20 27.29
C GLY A 154 -10.20 -25.99 28.53
N ARG A 155 -11.48 -26.38 28.56
CA ARG A 155 -11.88 -27.65 29.14
C ARG A 155 -11.76 -28.70 28.04
#